data_AF-A0A3B1D9Z7-F1
#
_entry.id   AF-A0A3B1D9Z7-F1
#
_cell.length_a   1.000
_cell.length_b   1.000
_cell.length_c   1.000
_cell.angle_alpha   90.00
_cell.angle_beta   90.00
_cell.angle_gamma   90.00
#
_symmetry.space_group_name_H-M   'P 1'
#
loop_
_entity.id
_entity.type
_entity.pdbx_description
1 polymer ?
#
loop_
_entity_poly.entity_id
_entity_poly.type
_entity_poly.pdbx_seq_one_letter_code
_entity_poly.pdbx_strand_id
1 'polypeptide(L)'
;SQGFGIGVRSYAAGGLGAIYDFAGDDRYEAGEFAQGCGYYFAMGVLHDAKGDDVYVGNRYGQASAAHQAIGVLIDDAGDDSYWSMTAASQAGVWDQSLAVLIDRGGNDTYQADGLAQGSAAMQAIGILLDLGGDDSYTATGGSQQGQGGSNTYHFAAEGLFSFSALIDLGGGADAYSAGRPNNTTVATGARQEDEPATSSLFGVFCDR
;
A
#
# COMPACT_ATOMS: atom_id res chain seq x y z
N SER A 1 2.86 -11.25 12.86
CA SER A 1 2.22 -11.18 11.55
C SER A 1 0.74 -11.44 11.76
N GLN A 2 -0.09 -10.51 11.31
CA GLN A 2 -1.51 -10.39 11.67
C GLN A 2 -2.31 -10.33 10.37
N GLY A 3 -3.29 -11.21 10.21
CA GLY A 3 -4.03 -11.29 8.95
C GLY A 3 -3.18 -11.70 7.75
N PHE A 4 -2.12 -12.50 7.95
CA PHE A 4 -1.18 -12.87 6.88
C PHE A 4 -1.54 -14.18 6.18
N GLY A 5 -1.70 -14.11 4.86
CA GLY A 5 -1.91 -15.28 4.01
C GLY A 5 -0.58 -15.78 3.42
N ILE A 6 -0.32 -17.08 3.53
CA ILE A 6 0.89 -17.70 2.98
C ILE A 6 0.60 -18.96 2.18
N GLY A 7 1.10 -18.98 0.95
CA GLY A 7 1.38 -20.20 0.20
C GLY A 7 2.81 -20.67 0.46
N VAL A 8 2.98 -21.97 0.70
CA VAL A 8 4.29 -22.57 0.92
C VAL A 8 4.89 -22.97 -0.42
N ARG A 9 5.86 -22.17 -0.90
CA ARG A 9 6.59 -22.41 -2.15
C ARG A 9 7.06 -23.86 -2.28
N SER A 10 6.92 -24.43 -3.46
CA SER A 10 7.27 -25.83 -3.78
C SER A 10 6.40 -26.90 -3.13
N TYR A 11 5.41 -26.53 -2.32
CA TYR A 11 4.49 -27.47 -1.66
C TYR A 11 3.03 -27.17 -2.03
N ALA A 12 2.53 -25.98 -1.71
CA ALA A 12 1.17 -25.57 -1.97
C ALA A 12 1.07 -24.06 -2.15
N ALA A 13 0.43 -23.64 -3.25
CA ALA A 13 0.08 -22.24 -3.50
C ALA A 13 -1.22 -21.88 -2.77
N GLY A 14 -1.37 -20.61 -2.39
CA GLY A 14 -2.59 -20.09 -1.79
C GLY A 14 -2.67 -20.24 -0.28
N GLY A 15 -3.75 -19.72 0.29
CA GLY A 15 -3.96 -19.60 1.73
C GLY A 15 -4.73 -18.32 2.04
N LEU A 16 -5.42 -18.30 3.18
CA LEU A 16 -6.10 -17.13 3.71
C LEU A 16 -5.66 -16.93 5.15
N GLY A 17 -5.09 -15.77 5.45
CA GLY A 17 -4.98 -15.26 6.81
C GLY A 17 -5.90 -14.06 6.94
N ALA A 18 -6.74 -14.05 7.95
CA ALA A 18 -7.66 -12.95 8.21
C ALA A 18 -7.74 -12.68 9.70
N ILE A 19 -7.75 -11.41 10.07
CA ILE A 19 -8.21 -10.96 11.38
C ILE A 19 -9.25 -9.86 11.18
N TYR A 20 -10.21 -9.80 12.10
CA TYR A 20 -11.20 -8.76 12.21
C TYR A 20 -11.24 -8.37 13.69
N ASP A 21 -10.79 -7.18 14.02
CA ASP A 21 -10.97 -6.59 15.34
C ASP A 21 -12.23 -5.70 15.35
N PHE A 22 -12.89 -5.62 16.49
CA PHE A 22 -14.18 -4.95 16.62
C PHE A 22 -14.10 -3.61 17.36
N ALA A 23 -13.10 -3.42 18.22
CA ALA A 23 -12.92 -2.20 19.01
C ALA A 23 -11.68 -2.31 19.91
N GLY A 24 -11.01 -1.18 20.08
CA GLY A 24 -9.94 -1.01 21.06
C GLY A 24 -8.90 -0.06 20.51
N ASP A 25 -8.09 0.55 21.37
CA ASP A 25 -6.89 1.23 20.90
C ASP A 25 -5.78 0.17 20.86
N ASP A 26 -5.53 -0.37 19.67
CA ASP A 26 -4.76 -1.57 19.43
C ASP A 26 -3.36 -1.29 18.88
N ARG A 27 -2.47 -2.24 19.13
CA ARG A 27 -1.09 -2.19 18.64
C ARG A 27 -0.77 -3.42 17.79
N TYR A 28 -0.75 -3.22 16.48
CA TYR A 28 -0.39 -4.22 15.49
C TYR A 28 1.11 -4.14 15.16
N GLU A 29 1.92 -4.95 15.83
CA GLU A 29 3.38 -4.94 15.63
C GLU A 29 3.91 -6.24 15.02
N ALA A 30 4.69 -6.13 13.94
CA ALA A 30 5.43 -7.23 13.33
C ALA A 30 6.59 -6.71 12.46
N GLY A 31 7.53 -7.60 12.11
CA GLY A 31 8.65 -7.30 11.23
C GLY A 31 8.26 -7.28 9.76
N GLU A 32 8.78 -8.24 8.99
CA GLU A 32 8.42 -8.42 7.57
C GLU A 32 7.18 -9.30 7.40
N PHE A 33 6.46 -9.11 6.30
CA PHE A 33 5.24 -9.85 5.95
C PHE A 33 4.20 -9.79 7.07
N ALA A 34 3.72 -8.58 7.32
CA ALA A 34 3.05 -8.21 8.55
C ALA A 34 1.53 -8.08 8.37
N GLN A 35 0.99 -6.87 8.48
CA GLN A 35 -0.44 -6.61 8.66
C GLN A 35 -1.19 -6.71 7.34
N GLY A 36 -2.13 -7.66 7.24
CA GLY A 36 -2.94 -7.85 6.04
C GLY A 36 -2.11 -8.23 4.81
N CYS A 37 -0.98 -8.92 5.00
CA CYS A 37 -0.03 -9.21 3.93
C CYS A 37 -0.34 -10.55 3.22
N GLY A 38 -0.14 -10.62 1.90
CA GLY A 38 -0.25 -11.84 1.11
C GLY A 38 1.08 -12.32 0.53
N TYR A 39 1.36 -13.62 0.59
CA TYR A 39 2.55 -14.21 -0.03
C TYR A 39 2.22 -15.49 -0.82
N TYR A 40 2.64 -15.53 -2.09
CA TYR A 40 2.57 -16.71 -2.97
C TYR A 40 1.15 -17.25 -3.20
N PHE A 41 0.41 -16.59 -4.09
CA PHE A 41 -1.00 -16.87 -4.44
C PHE A 41 -1.99 -16.83 -3.27
N ALA A 42 -1.56 -16.35 -2.10
CA ALA A 42 -2.38 -16.27 -0.90
C ALA A 42 -2.99 -14.89 -0.71
N MET A 43 -3.94 -14.80 0.21
CA MET A 43 -4.60 -13.56 0.60
C MET A 43 -4.44 -13.28 2.09
N GLY A 44 -3.94 -12.10 2.42
CA GLY A 44 -3.95 -11.55 3.77
C GLY A 44 -5.01 -10.47 3.92
N VAL A 45 -5.69 -10.47 5.07
CA VAL A 45 -6.71 -9.48 5.43
C VAL A 45 -6.54 -9.07 6.89
N LEU A 46 -6.40 -7.77 7.13
CA LEU A 46 -6.63 -7.16 8.44
C LEU A 46 -7.80 -6.21 8.30
N HIS A 47 -8.76 -6.29 9.21
CA HIS A 47 -9.83 -5.31 9.34
C HIS A 47 -9.91 -4.88 10.80
N ASP A 48 -9.67 -3.60 11.09
CA ASP A 48 -9.99 -2.97 12.37
C ASP A 48 -11.27 -2.13 12.22
N ALA A 49 -12.15 -2.22 13.21
CA ALA A 49 -13.44 -1.55 13.16
C ALA A 49 -13.47 -0.22 13.91
N LYS A 50 -12.58 -0.01 14.88
CA LYS A 50 -12.62 1.17 15.75
C LYS A 50 -11.42 1.25 16.72
N GLY A 51 -10.86 2.45 16.82
CA GLY A 51 -10.05 2.91 17.96
C GLY A 51 -8.86 3.72 17.45
N ASP A 52 -8.06 4.29 18.34
CA ASP A 52 -6.86 5.00 17.91
C ASP A 52 -5.67 4.01 17.88
N ASP A 53 -5.36 3.50 16.70
CA ASP A 53 -4.52 2.33 16.50
C ASP A 53 -3.09 2.64 16.04
N VAL A 54 -2.19 1.71 16.35
CA VAL A 54 -0.79 1.80 15.96
C VAL A 54 -0.33 0.56 15.19
N TYR A 55 -0.04 0.76 13.91
CA TYR A 55 0.46 -0.25 12.99
C TYR A 55 1.98 -0.10 12.80
N VAL A 56 2.75 -1.09 13.27
CA VAL A 56 4.23 -1.10 13.15
C VAL A 56 4.69 -2.27 12.30
N GLY A 57 5.36 -1.95 11.19
CA GLY A 57 5.88 -2.90 10.21
C GLY A 57 7.33 -2.60 9.80
N ASN A 58 7.90 -3.49 8.99
CA ASN A 58 9.16 -3.24 8.27
C ASN A 58 8.93 -3.29 6.75
N ARG A 59 9.43 -4.32 6.07
CA ARG A 59 9.24 -4.55 4.63
C ARG A 59 8.08 -5.51 4.43
N TYR A 60 7.19 -5.26 3.47
CA TYR A 60 5.93 -6.01 3.38
C TYR A 60 5.12 -5.82 4.67
N GLY A 61 4.97 -4.55 5.06
CA GLY A 61 4.22 -4.13 6.24
C GLY A 61 2.72 -4.20 5.99
N GLN A 62 2.07 -3.05 6.15
CA GLN A 62 0.62 -2.86 6.04
C GLN A 62 0.14 -3.03 4.60
N ALA A 63 -0.92 -3.82 4.39
CA ALA A 63 -1.55 -4.06 3.09
C ALA A 63 -0.49 -4.25 1.98
N SER A 64 0.23 -5.35 2.01
CA SER A 64 1.31 -5.61 1.05
C SER A 64 1.22 -7.01 0.49
N ALA A 65 1.82 -7.23 -0.68
CA ALA A 65 1.80 -8.56 -1.27
C ALA A 65 3.00 -8.83 -2.18
N ALA A 66 3.30 -10.11 -2.37
CA ALA A 66 4.31 -10.59 -3.31
C ALA A 66 3.93 -11.95 -3.91
N HIS A 67 4.36 -12.18 -5.15
CA HIS A 67 4.18 -13.42 -5.90
C HIS A 67 2.70 -13.76 -6.16
N GLN A 68 2.02 -12.91 -6.93
CA GLN A 68 0.63 -13.07 -7.34
C GLN A 68 -0.33 -13.22 -6.16
N ALA A 69 -0.04 -12.50 -5.07
CA ALA A 69 -0.79 -12.55 -3.84
C ALA A 69 -1.66 -11.30 -3.67
N ILE A 70 -2.49 -11.30 -2.63
CA ILE A 70 -3.40 -10.20 -2.29
C ILE A 70 -3.15 -9.79 -0.84
N GLY A 71 -2.93 -8.50 -0.61
CA GLY A 71 -2.87 -7.91 0.72
C GLY A 71 -3.96 -6.87 0.91
N VAL A 72 -4.71 -6.95 2.00
CA VAL A 72 -5.79 -6.04 2.33
C VAL A 72 -5.67 -5.58 3.78
N LEU A 73 -5.72 -4.28 3.99
CA LEU A 73 -5.93 -3.67 5.30
C LEU A 73 -7.12 -2.71 5.19
N ILE A 74 -8.05 -2.81 6.14
CA ILE A 74 -9.17 -1.89 6.29
C ILE A 74 -9.15 -1.38 7.73
N ASP A 75 -9.11 -0.08 7.91
CA ASP A 75 -9.43 0.59 9.16
C ASP A 75 -10.73 1.37 8.96
N ASP A 76 -11.64 1.30 9.92
CA ASP A 76 -12.97 1.89 9.83
C ASP A 76 -13.10 3.22 10.57
N ALA A 77 -12.24 3.51 11.55
CA ALA A 77 -12.26 4.76 12.33
C ALA A 77 -11.15 4.80 13.38
N GLY A 78 -10.54 5.98 13.53
CA GLY A 78 -9.53 6.22 14.57
C GLY A 78 -8.70 7.45 14.22
N ASP A 79 -7.90 7.99 15.13
CA ASP A 79 -6.72 8.77 14.71
C ASP A 79 -5.50 7.82 14.72
N ASP A 80 -5.15 7.27 13.56
CA ASP A 80 -4.30 6.10 13.42
C ASP A 80 -2.85 6.41 13.00
N SER A 81 -1.94 5.51 13.37
CA SER A 81 -0.52 5.62 13.07
C SER A 81 0.00 4.41 12.31
N TYR A 82 0.30 4.62 11.03
CA TYR A 82 0.90 3.64 10.14
C TYR A 82 2.39 3.88 9.98
N TRP A 83 3.23 3.04 10.59
CA TRP A 83 4.67 3.13 10.47
C TRP A 83 5.29 1.88 9.87
N SER A 84 6.14 2.06 8.87
CA SER A 84 6.99 1.03 8.30
C SER A 84 8.43 1.50 8.17
N MET A 85 9.37 0.66 8.60
CA MET A 85 10.79 1.01 8.56
C MET A 85 11.34 1.15 7.13
N THR A 86 10.86 0.34 6.18
CA THR A 86 11.40 0.29 4.82
C THR A 86 10.30 0.20 3.76
N ALA A 87 10.58 -0.44 2.63
CA ALA A 87 9.78 -0.41 1.42
C ALA A 87 8.67 -1.46 1.36
N ALA A 88 7.75 -1.31 0.41
CA ALA A 88 6.63 -2.24 0.15
C ALA A 88 5.65 -2.32 1.33
N SER A 89 5.10 -1.18 1.72
CA SER A 89 4.13 -1.06 2.82
C SER A 89 3.07 -0.02 2.49
N GLN A 90 1.95 0.00 3.22
CA GLN A 90 0.83 0.93 3.02
C GLN A 90 0.29 0.87 1.57
N ALA A 91 -0.18 -0.30 1.15
CA ALA A 91 -0.52 -0.61 -0.24
C ALA A 91 0.65 -0.54 -1.24
N GLY A 92 1.88 -0.57 -0.71
CA GLY A 92 3.11 -0.77 -1.45
C GLY A 92 3.28 -2.21 -1.92
N VAL A 93 3.31 -2.45 -3.23
CA VAL A 93 3.17 -3.82 -3.76
C VAL A 93 3.99 -4.07 -5.03
N TRP A 94 4.36 -5.33 -5.23
CA TRP A 94 5.09 -5.75 -6.42
C TRP A 94 4.75 -7.16 -6.86
N ASP A 95 5.21 -7.51 -8.06
CA ASP A 95 5.26 -8.88 -8.57
C ASP A 95 3.86 -9.44 -8.84
N GLN A 96 3.15 -8.80 -9.77
CA GLN A 96 1.82 -9.19 -10.25
C GLN A 96 0.79 -9.40 -9.14
N SER A 97 0.98 -8.68 -8.03
CA SER A 97 0.17 -8.79 -6.83
C SER A 97 -0.80 -7.60 -6.71
N LEU A 98 -1.78 -7.72 -5.83
CA LEU A 98 -2.73 -6.67 -5.48
C LEU A 98 -2.53 -6.27 -4.02
N ALA A 99 -2.51 -4.98 -3.74
CA ALA A 99 -2.58 -4.46 -2.39
C ALA A 99 -3.58 -3.32 -2.28
N VAL A 100 -4.41 -3.37 -1.25
CA VAL A 100 -5.43 -2.36 -0.96
C VAL A 100 -5.36 -2.01 0.52
N LEU A 101 -5.14 -0.73 0.81
CA LEU A 101 -5.33 -0.14 2.14
C LEU A 101 -6.51 0.81 2.05
N ILE A 102 -7.49 0.63 2.93
CA ILE A 102 -8.63 1.54 3.07
C ILE A 102 -8.61 2.04 4.51
N ASP A 103 -8.43 3.33 4.68
CA ASP A 103 -8.77 4.02 5.92
C ASP A 103 -10.09 4.76 5.69
N ARG A 104 -11.04 4.61 6.62
CA ARG A 104 -12.35 5.25 6.50
C ARG A 104 -12.42 6.60 7.23
N GLY A 105 -11.40 6.94 8.01
CA GLY A 105 -11.10 8.29 8.39
C GLY A 105 -10.69 8.46 9.84
N GLY A 106 -10.16 9.64 10.12
CA GLY A 106 -9.17 9.82 11.16
C GLY A 106 -8.25 10.97 10.79
N ASN A 107 -7.49 11.52 11.73
CA ASN A 107 -6.35 12.34 11.35
C ASN A 107 -5.10 11.48 11.46
N ASP A 108 -4.77 10.84 10.35
CA ASP A 108 -3.91 9.69 10.29
C ASP A 108 -2.48 10.06 9.89
N THR A 109 -1.53 9.25 10.35
CA THR A 109 -0.12 9.42 10.01
C THR A 109 0.44 8.19 9.30
N TYR A 110 0.88 8.39 8.07
CA TYR A 110 1.50 7.39 7.22
C TYR A 110 3.00 7.65 7.06
N GLN A 111 3.83 6.79 7.62
CA GLN A 111 5.29 6.88 7.50
C GLN A 111 5.90 5.59 6.93
N ALA A 112 6.62 5.71 5.81
CA ALA A 112 7.33 4.60 5.17
C ALA A 112 8.59 5.08 4.42
N ASP A 113 9.33 4.17 3.78
CA ASP A 113 10.42 4.54 2.86
C ASP A 113 9.92 4.68 1.41
N GLY A 114 10.17 3.69 0.53
CA GLY A 114 9.78 3.71 -0.88
C GLY A 114 8.91 2.51 -1.27
N LEU A 115 8.35 2.53 -2.47
CA LEU A 115 7.26 1.62 -2.86
C LEU A 115 6.19 1.58 -1.76
N ALA A 116 5.61 2.73 -1.47
CA ALA A 116 4.66 2.90 -0.37
C ALA A 116 3.50 3.82 -0.75
N GLN A 117 2.47 3.88 0.09
CA GLN A 117 1.34 4.80 -0.05
C GLN A 117 0.67 4.66 -1.43
N GLY A 118 0.20 3.44 -1.71
CA GLY A 118 -0.49 3.12 -2.95
C GLY A 118 0.41 2.96 -4.19
N SER A 119 1.71 2.76 -4.00
CA SER A 119 2.65 2.53 -5.10
C SER A 119 2.80 1.06 -5.47
N ALA A 120 2.83 0.78 -6.78
CA ALA A 120 3.01 -0.55 -7.34
C ALA A 120 4.18 -0.66 -8.32
N ALA A 121 4.81 -1.84 -8.36
CA ALA A 121 5.90 -2.18 -9.27
C ALA A 121 5.72 -3.59 -9.86
N MET A 122 6.42 -3.90 -10.94
CA MET A 122 6.44 -5.25 -11.54
C MET A 122 5.02 -5.79 -11.81
N GLN A 123 4.25 -5.03 -12.59
CA GLN A 123 2.89 -5.39 -13.05
C GLN A 123 1.87 -5.57 -11.92
N ALA A 124 2.09 -4.93 -10.77
CA ALA A 124 1.18 -4.99 -9.63
C ALA A 124 0.14 -3.86 -9.64
N ILE A 125 -0.82 -3.97 -8.72
CA ILE A 125 -1.86 -2.96 -8.49
C ILE A 125 -1.84 -2.57 -7.00
N GLY A 126 -1.53 -1.31 -6.71
CA GLY A 126 -1.46 -0.77 -5.35
C GLY A 126 -2.43 0.39 -5.20
N ILE A 127 -3.27 0.34 -4.16
CA ILE A 127 -4.30 1.34 -3.90
C ILE A 127 -4.32 1.67 -2.40
N LEU A 128 -4.03 2.92 -2.06
CA LEU A 128 -4.34 3.49 -0.75
C LEU A 128 -5.54 4.42 -0.95
N LEU A 129 -6.58 4.20 -0.15
CA LEU A 129 -7.77 5.03 -0.08
C LEU A 129 -7.94 5.51 1.35
N ASP A 130 -7.78 6.82 1.56
CA ASP A 130 -8.19 7.50 2.78
C ASP A 130 -9.50 8.26 2.50
N LEU A 131 -10.44 8.21 3.43
CA LEU A 131 -11.80 8.72 3.24
C LEU A 131 -12.15 9.89 4.15
N GLY A 132 -11.28 10.33 5.06
CA GLY A 132 -11.69 11.37 6.00
C GLY A 132 -10.60 11.84 6.95
N GLY A 133 -10.38 13.15 7.00
CA GLY A 133 -9.63 13.83 8.07
C GLY A 133 -8.41 14.55 7.50
N ASP A 134 -7.63 15.23 8.35
CA ASP A 134 -6.47 16.00 7.91
C ASP A 134 -5.18 15.17 8.09
N ASP A 135 -4.67 14.59 7.01
CA ASP A 135 -3.72 13.47 7.10
C ASP A 135 -2.25 13.85 6.80
N SER A 136 -1.32 13.02 7.27
CA SER A 136 0.11 13.19 7.00
C SER A 136 0.76 11.99 6.33
N TYR A 137 1.27 12.20 5.12
CA TYR A 137 1.94 11.18 4.32
C TYR A 137 3.43 11.50 4.17
N THR A 138 4.26 10.73 4.86
CA THR A 138 5.71 10.81 4.80
C THR A 138 6.33 9.54 4.21
N ALA A 139 6.91 9.69 3.02
CA ALA A 139 7.75 8.69 2.38
C ALA A 139 9.05 9.32 1.86
N THR A 140 10.16 8.58 1.94
CA THR A 140 11.52 9.06 1.61
C THR A 140 12.18 8.35 0.43
N GLY A 141 11.60 7.23 -0.02
CA GLY A 141 12.16 6.38 -1.06
C GLY A 141 11.67 6.73 -2.47
N GLY A 142 11.90 5.82 -3.42
CA GLY A 142 11.68 6.09 -4.85
C GLY A 142 10.22 6.31 -5.26
N SER A 143 9.42 5.25 -5.30
CA SER A 143 8.01 5.31 -5.70
C SER A 143 7.12 5.49 -4.48
N GLN A 144 6.32 6.55 -4.44
CA GLN A 144 5.45 6.86 -3.31
C GLN A 144 4.22 7.63 -3.75
N GLN A 145 3.20 7.69 -2.89
CA GLN A 145 2.04 8.59 -3.04
C GLN A 145 1.39 8.46 -4.42
N GLY A 146 0.95 7.23 -4.72
CA GLY A 146 0.29 6.87 -5.97
C GLY A 146 1.22 6.83 -7.19
N GLN A 147 2.55 6.86 -7.02
CA GLN A 147 3.50 6.76 -8.14
C GLN A 147 3.80 5.30 -8.54
N GLY A 148 3.92 5.02 -9.83
CA GLY A 148 4.42 3.74 -10.35
C GLY A 148 5.91 3.49 -10.08
N GLY A 149 6.27 2.24 -9.89
CA GLY A 149 7.66 1.76 -9.84
C GLY A 149 8.11 1.12 -11.15
N SER A 150 9.32 0.55 -11.13
CA SER A 150 9.87 -0.19 -12.26
C SER A 150 9.00 -1.40 -12.61
N ASN A 151 8.94 -1.74 -13.88
CA ASN A 151 8.17 -2.87 -14.42
C ASN A 151 9.07 -3.94 -15.06
N THR A 152 10.39 -3.84 -14.90
CA THR A 152 11.39 -4.64 -15.63
C THR A 152 11.28 -6.16 -15.49
N TYR A 153 10.68 -6.66 -14.40
CA TYR A 153 10.68 -8.09 -14.12
C TYR A 153 9.85 -8.90 -15.14
N HIS A 154 8.61 -8.49 -15.43
CA HIS A 154 7.73 -9.21 -16.38
C HIS A 154 7.48 -8.45 -17.69
N PHE A 155 8.05 -7.25 -17.84
CA PHE A 155 7.78 -6.39 -19.00
C PHE A 155 8.11 -7.06 -20.35
N ALA A 156 9.20 -7.82 -20.42
CA ALA A 156 9.61 -8.48 -21.67
C ALA A 156 8.58 -9.52 -22.15
N ALA A 157 7.85 -10.15 -21.23
CA ALA A 157 6.82 -11.13 -21.55
C ALA A 157 5.45 -10.49 -21.80
N GLU A 158 5.12 -9.43 -21.06
CA GLU A 158 3.73 -8.94 -20.98
C GLU A 158 3.52 -7.59 -21.65
N GLY A 159 4.56 -6.74 -21.70
CA GLY A 159 4.44 -5.35 -22.15
C GLY A 159 3.52 -4.50 -21.27
N LEU A 160 3.21 -4.97 -20.06
CA LEU A 160 2.29 -4.35 -19.12
C LEU A 160 3.01 -3.50 -18.07
N PHE A 161 2.28 -2.54 -17.53
CA PHE A 161 2.71 -1.65 -16.47
C PHE A 161 1.85 -1.84 -15.22
N SER A 162 2.40 -1.45 -14.08
CA SER A 162 1.67 -1.41 -12.80
C SER A 162 0.63 -0.29 -12.79
N PHE A 163 -0.36 -0.40 -11.91
CA PHE A 163 -1.28 0.69 -11.57
C PHE A 163 -1.09 1.09 -10.10
N SER A 164 -0.96 2.39 -9.86
CA SER A 164 -0.74 2.94 -8.52
C SER A 164 -1.79 4.01 -8.22
N ALA A 165 -2.33 4.03 -7.01
CA ALA A 165 -3.26 5.06 -6.59
C ALA A 165 -3.07 5.42 -5.11
N LEU A 166 -2.88 6.71 -4.84
CA LEU A 166 -3.18 7.32 -3.55
C LEU A 166 -4.40 8.22 -3.77
N ILE A 167 -5.47 7.93 -3.04
CA ILE A 167 -6.73 8.67 -3.11
C ILE A 167 -7.07 9.08 -1.68
N ASP A 168 -6.97 10.36 -1.41
CA ASP A 168 -7.48 11.00 -0.22
C ASP A 168 -8.79 11.72 -0.58
N LEU A 169 -9.83 11.54 0.23
CA LEU A 169 -11.16 12.15 0.05
C LEU A 169 -11.64 12.85 1.34
N GLY A 170 -10.73 13.03 2.30
CA GLY A 170 -10.98 13.57 3.62
C GLY A 170 -10.35 14.95 3.83
N GLY A 171 -10.81 15.69 4.83
CA GLY A 171 -10.05 16.83 5.34
C GLY A 171 -10.12 18.12 4.53
N GLY A 172 -9.51 19.16 5.10
CA GLY A 172 -9.26 20.43 4.44
C GLY A 172 -7.80 20.61 4.04
N ALA A 173 -6.85 20.07 4.81
CA ALA A 173 -5.43 20.31 4.58
C ALA A 173 -4.47 19.19 5.02
N ASP A 174 -4.23 18.24 4.11
CA ASP A 174 -3.21 17.20 4.31
C ASP A 174 -1.78 17.69 4.05
N ALA A 175 -0.83 16.86 4.46
CA ALA A 175 0.60 17.06 4.24
C ALA A 175 1.23 15.88 3.49
N TYR A 176 1.83 16.15 2.33
CA TYR A 176 2.48 15.14 1.48
C TYR A 176 3.97 15.40 1.32
N SER A 177 4.84 14.49 1.76
CA SER A 177 6.30 14.64 1.64
C SER A 177 6.82 14.73 0.19
N ALA A 178 6.06 14.23 -0.81
CA ALA A 178 6.40 14.38 -2.22
C ALA A 178 5.97 15.73 -2.82
N GLY A 179 5.43 16.65 -2.00
CA GLY A 179 4.94 17.95 -2.46
C GLY A 179 3.67 17.85 -3.31
N ARG A 180 2.82 16.84 -3.06
CA ARG A 180 1.51 16.76 -3.70
C ARG A 180 0.63 17.93 -3.22
N PRO A 181 -0.06 18.63 -4.13
CA PRO A 181 -0.90 19.76 -3.74
C PRO A 181 -2.30 19.31 -3.34
N ASN A 182 -2.83 19.93 -2.29
CA ASN A 182 -4.16 19.60 -1.83
C ASN A 182 -5.24 20.01 -2.85
N ASN A 183 -6.41 19.36 -2.79
CA ASN A 183 -7.56 19.59 -3.66
C ASN A 183 -7.21 19.41 -5.15
N THR A 184 -6.39 18.41 -5.49
CA THR A 184 -6.00 18.14 -6.87
C THR A 184 -6.10 16.67 -7.24
N THR A 185 -6.26 16.42 -8.54
CA THR A 185 -6.05 15.09 -9.11
C THR A 185 -4.91 15.18 -10.11
N VAL A 186 -3.88 14.36 -9.92
CA VAL A 186 -2.63 14.39 -10.69
C VAL A 186 -2.32 12.99 -11.21
N ALA A 187 -2.09 12.86 -12.51
CA ALA A 187 -1.45 11.66 -13.05
C ALA A 187 0.03 11.67 -12.66
N THR A 188 0.51 10.58 -12.07
CA THR A 188 1.87 10.49 -11.55
C THR A 188 2.75 9.61 -12.45
N GLY A 189 4.06 9.80 -12.32
CA GLY A 189 5.07 9.08 -13.08
C GLY A 189 5.29 9.60 -14.50
N ALA A 190 6.18 8.93 -15.22
CA ALA A 190 6.62 9.37 -16.54
C ALA A 190 6.99 8.18 -17.45
N ARG A 191 6.87 8.40 -18.75
CA ARG A 191 7.33 7.46 -19.79
C ARG A 191 8.84 7.58 -19.98
N GLN A 192 9.51 6.45 -20.09
CA GLN A 192 10.91 6.35 -20.51
C GLN A 192 10.95 5.77 -21.93
N GLU A 193 11.33 6.57 -22.91
CA GLU A 193 11.29 6.15 -24.33
C GLU A 193 12.34 5.08 -24.64
N ASP A 194 13.55 5.25 -24.14
CA ASP A 194 14.69 4.36 -24.42
C ASP A 194 14.65 3.10 -23.56
N GLU A 195 14.02 3.17 -22.39
CA GLU A 195 13.85 2.04 -21.47
C GLU A 195 12.37 1.89 -21.05
N PRO A 196 11.46 1.49 -21.95
CA PRO A 196 10.03 1.47 -21.63
C PRO A 196 9.68 0.72 -20.34
N ALA A 197 10.39 -0.37 -20.04
CA ALA A 197 10.20 -1.19 -18.84
C ALA A 197 10.45 -0.47 -17.50
N THR A 198 11.19 0.64 -17.50
CA THR A 198 11.44 1.46 -16.30
C THR A 198 10.45 2.61 -16.15
N SER A 199 9.49 2.76 -17.07
CA SER A 199 8.46 3.80 -16.97
C SER A 199 7.59 3.59 -15.73
N SER A 200 7.24 4.69 -15.07
CA SER A 200 6.43 4.76 -13.84
C SER A 200 4.97 5.15 -14.14
N LEU A 201 4.48 4.80 -15.32
CA LEU A 201 3.17 5.21 -15.85
C LEU A 201 1.99 4.66 -15.03
N PHE A 202 0.80 5.21 -15.30
CA PHE A 202 -0.50 4.80 -14.75
C PHE A 202 -0.60 4.89 -13.23
N GLY A 203 0.12 5.85 -12.65
CA GLY A 203 -0.12 6.28 -11.29
C GLY A 203 -1.11 7.43 -11.21
N VAL A 204 -1.89 7.48 -10.12
CA VAL A 204 -2.84 8.54 -9.82
C VAL A 204 -2.65 8.99 -8.38
N PHE A 205 -2.59 10.29 -8.19
CA PHE A 205 -2.77 10.95 -6.91
C PHE A 205 -4.08 11.74 -6.97
N CYS A 206 -4.90 11.65 -5.94
CA CYS A 206 -6.11 12.45 -5.78
C CYS A 206 -6.23 12.88 -4.33
N ASP A 207 -6.53 14.15 -4.12
CA ASP A 207 -6.95 14.74 -2.85
C ASP A 207 -8.18 15.65 -3.13
N ARG A 208 -9.23 15.56 -2.30
CA ARG A 208 -10.51 16.26 -2.49
C ARG A 208 -11.29 16.60 -1.23
#